data_AF-A0A0W0VHN1-F1
#
_entry.id   AF-A0A0W0VHN1-F1
#
_cell.length_a   1.000
_cell.length_b   1.000
_cell.length_c   1.000
_cell.angle_alpha   90.00
_cell.angle_beta   90.00
_cell.angle_gamma   90.00
#
_symmetry.space_group_name_H-M   'P 1'
#
loop_
_entity.id
_entity.type
_entity.pdbx_description
1 polymer ?
#
loop_
_entity_poly.entity_id
_entity_poly.type
_entity_poly.pdbx_seq_one_letter_code
_entity_poly.pdbx_strand_id
1 'polypeptide(L)'
;MSSKSFVVSSYFAEGCDRYYFDFALDYKQGWEQYDTQSDAWYFGIWVNTKTMQTLEYCEGDVILRTYYHKYGLKEALDKMADFHGEPPPAFTSINENGDVCHFYDERPSIT
;
A
#
# COMPACT_ATOMS: atom_id res chain seq x y z
N MET A 1 -12.49 22.72 -17.29
CA MET A 1 -13.16 21.65 -16.51
C MET A 1 -12.06 20.78 -15.92
N SER A 2 -11.91 20.74 -14.59
CA SER A 2 -10.98 19.80 -13.97
C SER A 2 -11.55 18.39 -14.18
N SER A 3 -10.97 17.65 -15.11
CA SER A 3 -11.28 16.22 -15.29
C SER A 3 -10.83 15.51 -14.01
N LYS A 4 -11.77 14.89 -13.27
CA LYS A 4 -11.42 14.08 -12.11
C LYS A 4 -10.42 13.00 -12.55
N SER A 5 -9.24 12.97 -11.96
CA SER A 5 -8.17 12.02 -12.29
C SER A 5 -8.43 10.60 -11.73
N PHE A 6 -9.36 10.49 -10.79
CA PHE A 6 -9.78 9.23 -10.15
C PHE A 6 -11.20 9.36 -9.60
N VAL A 7 -11.78 8.21 -9.21
CA VAL A 7 -12.97 8.12 -8.35
C VAL A 7 -12.61 7.50 -7.01
N VAL A 8 -13.38 7.87 -6.00
CA VAL A 8 -13.24 7.39 -4.63
C VAL A 8 -14.51 6.67 -4.22
N SER A 9 -14.33 5.49 -3.62
CA SER A 9 -15.34 4.82 -2.82
C SER A 9 -14.79 4.67 -1.41
N SER A 10 -15.61 4.90 -0.40
CA SER A 10 -15.22 4.69 0.98
C SER A 10 -16.37 4.09 1.80
N TYR A 11 -16.00 3.37 2.85
CA TYR A 11 -16.93 2.81 3.83
C TYR A 11 -16.20 2.64 5.17
N PHE A 12 -16.97 2.42 6.24
CA PHE A 12 -16.44 2.13 7.56
C PHE A 12 -16.59 0.63 7.87
N ALA A 13 -15.49 -0.02 8.23
CA ALA A 13 -15.41 -1.42 8.60
C ALA A 13 -15.33 -1.55 10.13
N GLU A 14 -16.48 -1.60 10.78
CA GLU A 14 -16.57 -1.70 12.24
C GLU A 14 -15.92 -2.99 12.77
N GLY A 15 -15.04 -2.85 13.77
CA GLY A 15 -14.36 -3.99 14.40
C GLY A 15 -13.37 -4.74 13.49
N CYS A 16 -12.89 -4.08 12.43
CA CYS A 16 -11.96 -4.66 11.48
C CYS A 16 -10.50 -4.49 11.91
N ASP A 17 -9.61 -5.21 11.23
CA ASP A 17 -8.15 -5.14 11.33
C ASP A 17 -7.58 -5.18 9.90
N ARG A 18 -6.40 -4.57 9.68
CA ARG A 18 -5.72 -4.62 8.39
C ARG A 18 -5.54 -6.06 7.87
N TYR A 19 -5.39 -7.04 8.77
CA TYR A 19 -5.16 -8.43 8.37
C TYR A 19 -6.32 -9.01 7.57
N TYR A 20 -7.54 -8.51 7.75
CA TYR A 20 -8.66 -8.86 6.87
C TYR A 20 -8.32 -8.60 5.40
N PHE A 21 -7.72 -7.46 5.10
CA PHE A 21 -7.32 -7.07 3.75
C PHE A 21 -6.10 -7.86 3.27
N ASP A 22 -5.13 -8.15 4.14
CA ASP A 22 -3.98 -9.00 3.79
C ASP A 22 -4.42 -10.37 3.28
N PHE A 23 -5.48 -10.94 3.85
CA PHE A 23 -6.03 -12.23 3.41
C PHE A 23 -7.03 -12.12 2.25
N ALA A 24 -7.76 -11.00 2.14
CA ALA A 24 -8.80 -10.82 1.13
C ALA A 24 -8.27 -10.30 -0.21
N LEU A 25 -7.21 -9.48 -0.20
CA LEU A 25 -6.62 -8.87 -1.38
C LEU A 25 -5.55 -9.80 -1.97
N ASP A 26 -5.99 -10.62 -2.94
CA ASP A 26 -5.16 -11.68 -3.54
C ASP A 26 -4.08 -11.13 -4.48
N TYR A 27 -2.82 -11.50 -4.20
CA TYR A 27 -1.66 -11.22 -5.05
C TYR A 27 -1.84 -11.72 -6.50
N LYS A 28 -2.51 -12.86 -6.70
CA LYS A 28 -2.77 -13.38 -8.06
C LYS A 28 -3.71 -12.47 -8.85
N GLN A 29 -4.56 -11.71 -8.16
CA GLN A 29 -5.41 -10.67 -8.76
C GLN A 29 -4.69 -9.33 -8.92
N GLY A 30 -3.41 -9.26 -8.56
CA GLY A 30 -2.53 -8.11 -8.74
C GLY A 30 -2.53 -7.13 -7.57
N TRP A 31 -3.08 -7.51 -6.41
CA TRP A 31 -2.96 -6.70 -5.20
C TRP A 31 -1.64 -6.95 -4.49
N GLU A 32 -0.95 -5.88 -4.18
CA GLU A 32 0.35 -5.92 -3.51
C GLU A 32 0.30 -4.95 -2.34
N GLN A 33 0.82 -5.36 -1.18
CA GLN A 33 0.91 -4.47 -0.04
C GLN A 33 1.95 -3.38 -0.32
N TYR A 34 1.64 -2.15 0.04
CA TYR A 34 2.57 -1.04 0.02
C TYR A 34 3.08 -0.85 1.44
N ASP A 35 4.17 -1.54 1.78
CA ASP A 35 4.67 -1.57 3.15
C ASP A 35 5.19 -0.20 3.60
N THR A 36 4.80 0.22 4.81
CA THR A 36 5.23 1.48 5.42
C THR A 36 5.89 1.27 6.78
N GLN A 37 6.70 2.23 7.23
CA GLN A 37 7.26 2.22 8.60
C GLN A 37 6.18 2.34 9.70
N SER A 38 4.95 2.66 9.31
CA SER A 38 3.81 2.88 10.21
C SER A 38 2.81 1.73 10.19
N ASP A 39 3.13 0.62 9.50
CA ASP A 39 2.20 -0.50 9.39
C ASP A 39 1.91 -1.10 10.76
N ALA A 40 0.62 -1.20 11.06
CA ALA A 40 0.10 -1.68 12.32
C ALA A 40 -1.24 -2.38 12.09
N TRP A 41 -1.74 -3.10 13.08
CA TRP A 41 -3.04 -3.80 13.02
C TRP A 41 -4.22 -2.87 12.63
N TYR A 42 -4.09 -1.56 12.86
CA TYR A 42 -5.09 -0.55 12.51
C TYR A 42 -4.81 0.22 11.21
N PHE A 43 -3.72 -0.04 10.48
CA PHE A 43 -3.35 0.74 9.29
C PHE A 43 -2.65 -0.10 8.21
N GLY A 44 -3.05 0.06 6.95
CA GLY A 44 -2.36 -0.55 5.82
C GLY A 44 -2.74 0.06 4.48
N ILE A 45 -1.88 -0.14 3.48
CA ILE A 45 -2.09 0.30 2.11
C ILE A 45 -1.83 -0.87 1.16
N TRP A 46 -2.68 -1.02 0.14
CA TRP A 46 -2.50 -1.99 -0.93
C TRP A 46 -2.71 -1.33 -2.29
N VAL A 47 -1.95 -1.77 -3.28
CA VAL A 47 -1.93 -1.22 -4.63
C VAL A 47 -2.22 -2.34 -5.62
N ASN A 48 -3.06 -2.05 -6.60
CA ASN A 48 -3.24 -2.90 -7.77
C ASN A 48 -2.89 -2.11 -9.03
N THR A 49 -1.70 -2.35 -9.56
CA THR A 49 -1.20 -1.64 -10.74
C THR A 49 -1.91 -2.06 -12.03
N LYS A 50 -2.54 -3.25 -12.05
CA LYS A 50 -3.29 -3.76 -13.21
C LYS A 50 -4.66 -3.10 -13.33
N THR A 51 -5.37 -2.96 -12.22
CA THR A 51 -6.69 -2.29 -12.18
C THR A 51 -6.60 -0.78 -11.93
N MET A 52 -5.38 -0.28 -11.71
CA MET A 52 -5.07 1.11 -11.36
C MET A 52 -5.83 1.56 -10.10
N GLN A 53 -5.62 0.84 -9.00
CA GLN A 53 -6.31 1.08 -7.74
C GLN A 53 -5.34 1.17 -6.55
N THR A 54 -5.71 1.98 -5.57
CA THR A 54 -5.12 1.96 -4.22
C THR A 54 -6.24 1.78 -3.20
N LEU A 55 -5.98 0.94 -2.20
CA LEU A 55 -6.85 0.75 -1.04
C LEU A 55 -6.06 1.16 0.21
N GLU A 56 -6.65 2.04 1.01
CA GLU A 56 -6.11 2.46 2.29
C GLU A 56 -7.09 2.03 3.39
N TYR A 57 -6.56 1.46 4.45
CA TYR A 57 -7.28 1.16 5.68
C TYR A 57 -6.66 1.93 6.83
N CYS A 58 -7.48 2.61 7.64
CA CYS A 58 -7.04 3.30 8.86
C CYS A 58 -8.15 3.30 9.91
N GLU A 59 -7.96 2.59 11.02
CA GLU A 59 -8.86 2.59 12.19
C GLU A 59 -10.36 2.39 11.86
N GLY A 60 -10.65 1.54 10.87
CA GLY A 60 -12.00 1.27 10.39
C GLY A 60 -12.37 1.99 9.10
N ASP A 61 -11.75 3.13 8.78
CA ASP A 61 -11.98 3.80 7.49
C ASP A 61 -11.31 3.04 6.36
N VAL A 62 -12.08 2.72 5.32
CA VAL A 62 -11.59 2.09 4.09
C VAL A 62 -11.80 3.05 2.94
N ILE A 63 -10.73 3.36 2.21
CA ILE A 63 -10.77 4.23 1.05
C ILE A 63 -10.18 3.50 -0.16
N LEU A 64 -11.01 3.25 -1.16
CA LEU A 64 -10.60 2.74 -2.47
C LEU A 64 -10.57 3.88 -3.48
N ARG A 65 -9.41 4.11 -4.09
CA ARG A 65 -9.24 5.04 -5.22
C ARG A 65 -9.04 4.24 -6.49
N THR A 66 -9.80 4.58 -7.53
CA THR A 66 -9.63 4.01 -8.88
C THR A 66 -9.25 5.11 -9.85
N TYR A 67 -8.07 5.00 -10.44
CA TYR A 67 -7.47 6.01 -11.31
C TYR A 67 -7.88 5.75 -12.75
N TYR A 68 -8.12 6.81 -13.52
CA TYR A 68 -8.47 6.68 -14.94
C TYR A 68 -7.25 6.68 -15.86
N HIS A 69 -6.13 7.18 -15.36
CA HIS A 69 -4.90 7.33 -16.13
C HIS A 69 -3.72 6.86 -15.31
N LYS A 70 -2.78 6.19 -15.98
CA LYS A 70 -1.52 5.71 -15.40
C LYS A 70 -0.79 6.83 -14.66
N TYR A 71 -0.67 8.00 -15.27
CA TYR A 71 -0.03 9.17 -14.64
C TYR A 71 -0.64 9.56 -13.29
N GLY A 72 -1.95 9.36 -13.09
CA GLY A 72 -2.60 9.65 -11.82
C GLY A 72 -2.20 8.67 -10.71
N LEU A 73 -2.08 7.38 -11.03
CA LEU A 73 -1.58 6.39 -10.08
C LEU A 73 -0.08 6.63 -9.81
N LYS A 74 0.72 6.94 -10.84
CA LYS A 74 2.14 7.27 -10.68
C LYS A 74 2.34 8.42 -9.70
N GLU A 75 1.62 9.53 -9.91
CA GLU A 75 1.68 10.70 -9.02
C GLU A 75 1.26 10.37 -7.59
N ALA A 76 0.26 9.49 -7.41
CA ALA A 76 -0.16 9.04 -6.09
C ALA A 76 0.94 8.21 -5.39
N LEU A 77 1.56 7.26 -6.09
CA LEU A 77 2.65 6.45 -5.57
C LEU A 77 3.87 7.31 -5.23
N ASP A 78 4.19 8.31 -6.06
CA ASP A 78 5.29 9.25 -5.78
C ASP A 78 5.01 10.05 -4.50
N LYS A 79 3.79 10.58 -4.33
CA LYS A 79 3.40 11.27 -3.10
C LYS A 79 3.39 10.36 -1.88
N MET A 80 2.98 9.10 -2.04
CA MET A 80 3.05 8.10 -0.97
C MET A 80 4.49 7.80 -0.58
N ALA A 81 5.41 7.70 -1.55
CA ALA A 81 6.83 7.51 -1.28
C ALA A 81 7.42 8.73 -0.55
N ASP A 82 7.10 9.94 -1.00
CA ASP A 82 7.52 11.20 -0.35
C ASP A 82 7.01 11.29 1.10
N PHE A 83 5.78 10.84 1.36
CA PHE A 83 5.17 10.93 2.69
C PHE A 83 5.61 9.81 3.64
N HIS A 84 5.60 8.55 3.18
CA HIS A 84 5.93 7.39 4.01
C HIS A 84 7.43 7.08 4.09
N GLY A 85 8.25 7.73 3.27
CA GLY A 85 9.69 7.48 3.20
C GLY A 85 10.02 6.08 2.70
N GLU A 86 11.19 5.57 3.07
CA GLU A 86 11.70 4.26 2.63
C GLU A 86 10.86 3.08 3.17
N PRO A 87 10.72 1.98 2.41
CA PRO A 87 10.04 0.77 2.89
C PRO A 87 10.72 0.17 4.13
N PRO A 88 9.97 -0.48 5.03
CA PRO A 88 10.57 -1.27 6.09
C PRO A 88 11.33 -2.47 5.50
N PRO A 89 12.32 -3.03 6.22
CA PRO A 89 12.93 -4.28 5.82
C PRO A 89 11.87 -5.39 5.76
N ALA A 90 11.82 -6.12 4.65
CA ALA A 90 11.00 -7.32 4.50
C ALA A 90 11.39 -8.39 5.52
N PHE A 91 12.69 -8.50 5.81
CA PHE A 91 13.18 -9.24 6.96
C PHE A 91 14.52 -8.72 7.45
N THR A 92 14.84 -9.05 8.70
CA THR A 92 16.10 -8.70 9.36
C THR A 92 16.77 -9.96 9.85
N SER A 93 18.06 -10.11 9.56
CA SER A 93 18.89 -11.21 10.09
C SER A 93 20.02 -10.68 10.95
N ILE A 94 20.57 -11.54 11.80
CA ILE A 94 21.80 -11.29 12.56
C ILE A 94 22.85 -12.28 12.05
N ASN A 95 24.00 -11.78 11.59
CA ASN A 95 25.08 -12.64 11.09
C ASN A 95 25.88 -13.28 12.25
N GLU A 96 26.85 -14.15 11.94
CA GLU A 96 27.68 -14.83 12.94
C GLU A 96 28.51 -13.88 13.82
N ASN A 97 28.78 -12.66 13.35
CA ASN A 97 29.51 -11.63 14.10
C ASN A 97 28.59 -10.77 14.98
N GLY A 98 27.27 -10.96 14.90
CA GLY A 98 26.29 -10.14 15.59
C GLY A 98 25.84 -8.88 14.83
N ASP A 99 26.25 -8.70 13.57
CA ASP A 99 25.81 -7.55 12.77
C ASP A 99 24.37 -7.74 12.29
N VAL A 100 23.60 -6.66 12.30
CA VAL A 100 22.22 -6.62 11.80
C VAL A 100 22.24 -6.37 10.29
N CYS A 101 21.61 -7.27 9.52
CA CYS A 101 21.43 -7.13 8.09
C CYS A 101 19.94 -6.96 7.76
N HIS A 102 19.62 -5.92 6.99
CA HIS A 102 18.26 -5.64 6.51
C HIS A 102 18.13 -6.05 5.04
N PHE A 103 17.05 -6.75 4.73
CA PHE A 103 16.68 -7.15 3.38
C PHE A 103 15.36 -6.50 3.04
N TYR A 104 15.31 -5.85 1.89
CA TYR A 104 14.17 -5.04 1.46
C TYR A 104 13.49 -5.70 0.26
N ASP A 105 12.17 -5.53 0.19
CA ASP A 105 11.39 -5.86 -1.01
C ASP A 105 11.02 -4.57 -1.74
N GLU A 106 10.81 -4.67 -3.05
CA GLU A 106 10.42 -3.52 -3.85
C GLU A 106 8.94 -3.20 -3.63
N ARG A 107 8.62 -1.91 -3.43
CA ARG A 107 7.23 -1.47 -3.38
C ARG A 107 6.58 -1.54 -4.77
N PRO A 108 5.24 -1.70 -4.82
CA PRO A 108 4.48 -1.60 -6.06
C PRO A 108 4.76 -0.25 -6.75
N SER A 109 5.22 -0.32 -8.00
CA SER A 109 5.55 0.87 -8.80
C SER A 109 5.03 0.74 -10.22
N ILE A 110 4.90 1.86 -10.93
CA ILE A 110 4.52 1.88 -12.34
C ILE A 110 5.49 2.77 -13.11
N THR A 111 5.86 2.37 -14.32
CA THR A 111 6.76 3.15 -15.20
C THR A 111 6.03 4.18 -16.05
#